data_AF-A0A0F9WYW9-F1
#
_entry.id   AF-A0A0F9WYW9-F1
#
_cell.length_a   1.000
_cell.length_b   1.000
_cell.length_c   1.000
_cell.angle_alpha   90.00
_cell.angle_beta   90.00
_cell.angle_gamma   90.00
#
_symmetry.space_group_name_H-M   'P 1'
#
loop_
_entity.id
_entity.type
_entity.pdbx_description
1 polymer ?
#
loop_
_entity_poly.entity_id
_entity_poly.type
_entity_poly.pdbx_seq_one_letter_code
_entity_poly.pdbx_strand_id
1 'polypeptide(L)'
;MVESAKLFNYLSKLSNLILSEIREKFKNGKNYKSERSITVPDFSELEYEDGRIKNFPKNKQVKKEFIDSFGLISDLTSNFILNLKEYKEVEKILTHQFKIQKHLISNFINKFVYIHVRNFGKEGKSFFRKIIKLFIQEINGKGPLWKVKIFIAGVWLEVIEFEIFKNVRLRKINHSDFEFRDDKELDDYFWPPYQFLI
;
A
#
# COMPACT_ATOMS: atom_id res chain seq x y z
N MET A 1 14.86 -21.16 -9.75
CA MET A 1 15.56 -20.83 -8.47
C MET A 1 16.70 -19.83 -8.66
N VAL A 2 17.58 -19.98 -9.66
CA VAL A 2 18.71 -19.06 -9.90
C VAL A 2 18.28 -17.62 -10.20
N GLU A 3 17.18 -17.45 -10.95
CA GLU A 3 16.67 -16.14 -11.37
C GLU A 3 16.05 -15.35 -10.22
N SER A 4 15.30 -16.02 -9.34
CA SER A 4 14.77 -15.43 -8.11
C SER A 4 15.88 -14.96 -7.17
N ALA A 5 17.01 -15.69 -7.11
CA ALA A 5 18.18 -15.27 -6.32
C ALA A 5 18.87 -14.04 -6.93
N LYS A 6 18.99 -13.96 -8.25
CA LYS A 6 19.51 -12.77 -8.95
C LYS A 6 18.60 -11.56 -8.72
N LEU A 7 17.30 -11.73 -8.91
CA LEU A 7 16.30 -10.67 -8.67
C LEU A 7 16.36 -10.17 -7.23
N PHE A 8 16.44 -11.09 -6.27
CA PHE A 8 16.59 -10.75 -4.85
C PHE A 8 17.83 -9.87 -4.59
N ASN A 9 18.97 -10.22 -5.19
CA ASN A 9 20.20 -9.46 -5.03
C ASN A 9 20.09 -8.04 -5.61
N TYR A 10 19.54 -7.90 -6.82
CA TYR A 10 19.37 -6.57 -7.42
C TYR A 10 18.35 -5.71 -6.66
N LEU A 11 17.22 -6.27 -6.24
CA LEU A 11 16.24 -5.56 -5.41
C LEU A 11 16.82 -5.16 -4.05
N SER A 12 17.68 -5.99 -3.46
CA SER A 12 18.35 -5.67 -2.20
C SER A 12 19.35 -4.53 -2.37
N LYS A 13 20.12 -4.52 -3.46
CA LYS A 13 21.00 -3.40 -3.80
C LYS A 13 20.21 -2.13 -4.04
N LEU A 14 19.14 -2.21 -4.83
CA LEU A 14 18.25 -1.09 -5.11
C LEU A 14 17.65 -0.51 -3.83
N SER A 15 17.18 -1.36 -2.92
CA SER A 15 16.68 -0.96 -1.59
C SER A 15 17.71 -0.16 -0.80
N ASN A 16 18.97 -0.64 -0.75
CA ASN A 16 20.05 0.06 -0.06
C ASN A 16 20.36 1.43 -0.70
N LEU A 17 20.38 1.51 -2.03
CA LEU A 17 20.60 2.76 -2.76
C LEU A 17 19.46 3.77 -2.49
N ILE A 18 18.21 3.32 -2.52
CA ILE A 18 17.04 4.15 -2.19
C ILE A 18 17.16 4.69 -0.76
N LEU A 19 17.49 3.84 0.22
CA LEU A 19 17.64 4.28 1.61
C LEU A 19 18.80 5.26 1.80
N SER A 20 19.91 5.06 1.07
CA SER A 20 21.04 5.98 1.09
C SER A 20 20.65 7.35 0.53
N GLU A 21 19.95 7.36 -0.61
CA GLU A 21 19.49 8.59 -1.26
C GLU A 21 18.47 9.34 -0.39
N ILE A 22 17.54 8.61 0.24
CA ILE A 22 16.61 9.19 1.23
C ILE A 22 17.41 9.84 2.36
N ARG A 23 18.38 9.14 2.97
CA ARG A 23 19.22 9.71 4.04
C ARG A 23 19.92 10.99 3.61
N GLU A 24 20.51 11.02 2.43
CA GLU A 24 21.21 12.18 1.91
C GLU A 24 20.26 13.36 1.67
N LYS A 25 19.08 13.13 1.09
CA LYS A 25 18.07 14.19 0.92
C LYS A 25 17.60 14.78 2.27
N PHE A 26 17.43 13.93 3.29
CA PHE A 26 17.07 14.39 4.64
C PHE A 26 18.22 15.12 5.35
N LYS A 27 19.48 14.69 5.19
CA LYS A 27 20.66 15.38 5.76
C LYS A 27 20.88 16.76 5.13
N ASN A 28 20.75 16.86 3.81
CA ASN A 28 21.02 18.08 3.05
C ASN A 28 19.87 19.11 3.15
N GLY A 29 18.91 18.90 4.05
CA GLY A 29 17.85 19.87 4.29
C GLY A 29 16.88 20.05 3.12
N LYS A 30 16.88 19.15 2.12
CA LYS A 30 15.75 19.02 1.17
C LYS A 30 14.57 18.42 1.91
N ASN A 31 14.02 19.23 2.80
CA ASN A 31 12.83 18.95 3.54
C ASN A 31 11.68 19.03 2.54
N TYR A 32 11.24 17.87 2.06
CA TYR A 32 9.89 17.70 1.54
C TYR A 32 8.94 17.84 2.74
N LYS A 33 8.93 18.99 3.41
CA LYS A 33 8.06 19.28 4.54
C LYS A 33 6.96 20.18 4.01
N SER A 34 5.76 19.62 3.93
CA SER A 34 4.55 20.41 3.71
C SER A 34 3.94 20.74 5.06
N GLU A 35 3.73 22.02 5.34
CA GLU A 35 2.90 22.42 6.47
C GLU A 35 1.45 22.20 6.07
N ARG A 36 0.71 21.43 6.87
CA ARG A 36 -0.73 21.25 6.68
C ARG A 36 -1.47 21.64 7.94
N SER A 37 -2.50 22.45 7.78
CA SER A 37 -3.48 22.68 8.83
C SER A 37 -4.32 21.42 8.98
N ILE A 38 -4.26 20.80 10.15
CA ILE A 38 -5.13 19.70 10.52
C ILE A 38 -6.10 20.13 11.60
N THR A 39 -7.31 19.61 11.53
CA THR A 39 -8.32 19.81 12.57
C THR A 39 -8.17 18.72 13.61
N VAL A 40 -7.95 19.10 14.86
CA VAL A 40 -7.90 18.17 16.00
C VAL A 40 -8.91 18.60 17.07
N PRO A 41 -9.52 17.64 17.78
CA PRO A 41 -10.37 17.97 18.91
C PRO A 41 -9.54 18.65 20.02
N ASP A 42 -10.08 19.74 20.54
CA ASP A 42 -9.60 20.45 21.71
C ASP A 42 -10.49 20.14 22.90
N PHE A 43 -9.91 19.43 23.86
CA PHE A 43 -10.60 18.98 25.06
C PHE A 43 -10.46 19.98 26.23
N SER A 44 -9.87 21.15 25.98
CA SER A 44 -9.67 22.22 26.97
C SER A 44 -10.97 22.70 27.62
N GLU A 45 -12.08 22.64 26.88
CA GLU A 45 -13.42 23.02 27.35
C GLU A 45 -14.35 21.80 27.60
N LEU A 46 -13.81 20.57 27.59
CA LEU A 46 -14.62 19.37 27.87
C LEU A 46 -15.03 19.37 29.35
N GLU A 47 -16.33 19.45 29.60
CA GLU A 47 -16.90 19.41 30.95
C GLU A 47 -17.90 18.26 31.10
N TYR A 48 -17.88 17.65 32.28
CA TYR A 48 -18.82 16.61 32.69
C TYR A 48 -19.63 17.06 33.91
N GLU A 49 -20.93 16.81 33.90
CA GLU A 49 -21.83 17.06 35.03
C GLU A 49 -22.84 15.91 35.11
N ASP A 50 -23.02 15.32 36.30
CA ASP A 50 -23.94 14.20 36.58
C ASP A 50 -23.84 13.01 35.59
N GLY A 51 -22.61 12.63 35.24
CA GLY A 51 -22.36 11.52 34.33
C GLY A 51 -22.69 11.80 32.86
N ARG A 52 -22.97 13.06 32.50
CA ARG A 52 -23.22 13.52 31.13
C ARG A 52 -22.16 14.52 30.69
N ILE A 53 -21.89 14.53 29.39
CA ILE A 53 -21.05 15.57 28.78
C ILE A 53 -21.87 16.86 28.73
N LYS A 54 -21.40 17.89 29.42
CA LYS A 54 -22.03 19.22 29.47
C LYS A 54 -21.57 20.08 28.29
N ASN A 55 -20.27 20.06 28.00
CA ASN A 55 -19.66 20.78 26.88
C ASN A 55 -18.88 19.80 26.00
N PHE A 56 -19.15 19.82 24.69
CA PHE A 56 -18.42 18.98 23.73
C PHE A 56 -17.05 19.58 23.38
N PRO A 57 -16.06 18.74 23.03
CA PRO A 57 -14.78 19.23 22.53
C PRO A 57 -14.97 20.09 21.29
N LYS A 58 -14.35 21.26 21.25
CA LYS A 58 -14.32 22.10 20.05
C LYS A 58 -13.21 21.64 19.13
N ASN A 59 -13.32 21.95 17.85
CA ASN A 59 -12.25 21.70 16.89
C ASN A 59 -11.27 22.86 16.88
N LYS A 60 -9.96 22.58 16.94
CA LYS A 60 -8.92 23.57 16.69
C LYS A 60 -8.07 23.19 15.48
N GLN A 61 -7.64 24.20 14.73
CA GLN A 61 -6.66 23.99 13.68
C GLN A 61 -5.25 23.98 14.28
N VAL A 62 -4.48 22.95 13.97
CA VAL A 62 -3.08 22.82 14.34
C VAL A 62 -2.28 22.66 13.06
N LYS A 63 -1.24 23.47 12.92
CA LYS A 63 -0.25 23.30 11.86
C LYS A 63 0.66 22.14 12.23
N LYS A 64 0.73 21.13 11.37
CA LYS A 64 1.71 20.04 11.47
C LYS A 64 2.57 20.00 10.23
N GLU A 65 3.85 19.74 10.43
CA GLU A 65 4.77 19.42 9.36
C GLU A 65 4.56 17.96 8.95
N PHE A 66 4.34 17.74 7.65
CA PHE A 66 4.28 16.41 7.05
C PHE A 66 5.40 16.25 6.04
N ILE A 67 5.99 15.06 6.00
CA ILE A 67 6.83 14.68 4.87
C ILE A 67 5.92 14.59 3.64
N ASP A 68 6.13 15.46 2.64
CA ASP A 68 5.58 15.33 1.30
C ASP A 68 6.23 14.13 0.61
N SER A 69 5.68 12.97 0.95
CA SER A 69 6.08 11.69 0.37
C SER A 69 5.87 11.65 -1.13
N PHE A 70 4.89 12.38 -1.69
CA PHE A 70 4.61 12.35 -3.12
C PHE A 70 5.71 13.02 -3.94
N GLY A 71 6.11 14.24 -3.55
CA GLY A 71 7.23 14.94 -4.19
C GLY A 71 8.54 14.14 -4.09
N LEU A 72 8.81 13.56 -2.92
CA LEU A 72 9.99 12.72 -2.70
C LEU A 72 9.98 11.44 -3.55
N ILE A 73 8.85 10.74 -3.62
CA ILE A 73 8.72 9.53 -4.44
C ILE A 73 8.95 9.87 -5.91
N SER A 74 8.26 10.90 -6.43
CA SER A 74 8.38 11.32 -7.82
C SER A 74 9.83 11.68 -8.19
N ASP A 75 10.52 12.42 -7.31
CA ASP A 75 11.93 12.77 -7.52
C ASP A 75 12.84 11.53 -7.51
N LEU A 76 12.66 10.64 -6.52
CA LEU A 76 13.42 9.39 -6.44
C LEU A 76 13.19 8.49 -7.66
N THR A 77 11.96 8.36 -8.14
CA THR A 77 11.66 7.50 -9.28
C THR A 77 12.19 8.12 -10.57
N SER A 78 11.88 9.38 -10.85
CA SER A 78 12.15 10.00 -12.15
C SER A 78 13.61 10.40 -12.33
N ASN A 79 14.27 10.88 -11.27
CA ASN A 79 15.60 11.47 -11.38
C ASN A 79 16.72 10.54 -10.90
N PHE A 80 16.42 9.61 -9.99
CA PHE A 80 17.43 8.72 -9.39
C PHE A 80 17.32 7.28 -9.90
N ILE A 81 16.20 6.59 -9.64
CA ILE A 81 16.09 5.14 -9.78
C ILE A 81 16.16 4.65 -11.22
N LEU A 82 15.45 5.30 -12.15
CA LEU A 82 15.42 4.89 -13.55
C LEU A 82 16.81 4.91 -14.21
N ASN A 83 17.74 5.70 -13.66
CA ASN A 83 19.10 5.82 -14.15
C ASN A 83 20.06 4.74 -13.58
N LEU A 84 19.65 4.01 -12.54
CA LEU A 84 20.50 3.01 -11.88
C LEU A 84 20.64 1.73 -12.71
N LYS A 85 21.84 1.15 -12.70
CA LYS A 85 22.11 -0.15 -13.33
C LYS A 85 21.28 -1.26 -12.68
N GLU A 86 21.11 -1.21 -11.37
CA GLU A 86 20.30 -2.14 -10.60
C GLU A 86 18.85 -2.18 -11.08
N TYR A 87 18.25 -1.01 -11.36
CA TYR A 87 16.90 -0.94 -11.92
C TYR A 87 16.82 -1.60 -13.30
N LYS A 88 17.78 -1.31 -14.19
CA LYS A 88 17.83 -1.90 -15.53
C LYS A 88 17.93 -3.43 -15.49
N GLU A 89 18.71 -3.97 -14.56
CA GLU A 89 18.80 -5.43 -14.37
C GLU A 89 17.51 -6.03 -13.78
N VAL A 90 16.85 -5.34 -12.84
CA VAL A 90 15.53 -5.74 -12.33
C VAL A 90 14.49 -5.76 -13.46
N GLU A 91 14.41 -4.69 -14.25
CA GLU A 91 13.48 -4.57 -15.39
C GLU A 91 13.74 -5.69 -16.41
N LYS A 92 15.01 -5.94 -16.74
CA LYS A 92 15.41 -7.01 -17.65
C LYS A 92 14.95 -8.38 -17.15
N ILE A 93 15.22 -8.71 -15.89
CA ILE A 93 14.82 -9.98 -15.26
C ILE A 93 13.30 -10.12 -15.29
N LEU A 94 12.56 -9.11 -14.81
CA LEU A 94 11.10 -9.17 -14.73
C LEU A 94 10.44 -9.28 -16.12
N THR A 95 10.98 -8.58 -17.12
CA THR A 95 10.43 -8.61 -18.49
C THR A 95 10.76 -9.92 -19.21
N HIS A 96 12.02 -10.35 -19.18
CA HIS A 96 12.47 -11.47 -20.02
C HIS A 96 12.20 -12.83 -19.39
N GLN A 97 12.41 -12.94 -18.08
CA GLN A 97 12.31 -14.20 -17.34
C GLN A 97 10.91 -14.41 -16.78
N PHE A 98 10.35 -13.38 -16.15
CA PHE A 98 9.02 -13.46 -15.52
C PHE A 98 7.86 -12.99 -16.42
N LYS A 99 8.15 -12.52 -17.64
CA LYS A 99 7.15 -12.07 -18.64
C LYS A 99 6.20 -10.99 -18.13
N ILE A 100 6.66 -10.17 -17.18
CA ILE A 100 5.86 -9.08 -16.60
C ILE A 100 5.89 -7.89 -17.56
N GLN A 101 4.73 -7.29 -17.80
CA GLN A 101 4.60 -6.12 -18.66
C GLN A 101 5.30 -4.89 -18.05
N LYS A 102 5.93 -4.08 -18.90
CA LYS A 102 6.75 -2.93 -18.47
C LYS A 102 6.01 -1.93 -17.58
N HIS A 103 4.73 -1.65 -17.86
CA HIS A 103 3.93 -0.73 -17.06
C HIS A 103 3.70 -1.25 -15.62
N LEU A 104 3.57 -2.58 -15.45
CA LEU A 104 3.46 -3.21 -14.13
C LEU A 104 4.78 -3.14 -13.36
N ILE A 105 5.92 -3.23 -14.05
CA ILE A 105 7.26 -3.06 -13.44
C ILE A 105 7.42 -1.63 -12.92
N SER A 106 7.02 -0.63 -13.70
CA SER A 106 7.05 0.78 -13.29
C SER A 106 6.16 1.02 -12.05
N ASN A 107 4.93 0.49 -12.07
CA ASN A 107 4.02 0.54 -10.92
C ASN A 107 4.62 -0.14 -9.68
N PHE A 108 5.26 -1.28 -9.87
CA PHE A 108 5.96 -1.99 -8.80
C PHE A 108 7.08 -1.14 -8.20
N ILE A 109 7.93 -0.51 -9.02
CA ILE A 109 9.01 0.34 -8.52
C ILE A 109 8.46 1.54 -7.75
N ASN A 110 7.41 2.20 -8.24
CA ASN A 110 6.78 3.31 -7.51
C ASN A 110 6.27 2.86 -6.13
N LYS A 111 5.60 1.70 -6.07
CA LYS A 111 5.17 1.09 -4.79
C LYS A 111 6.36 0.72 -3.90
N PHE A 112 7.43 0.17 -4.48
CA PHE A 112 8.65 -0.19 -3.78
C PHE A 112 9.26 1.05 -3.12
N VAL A 113 9.40 2.16 -3.84
CA VAL A 113 9.91 3.44 -3.31
C VAL A 113 8.99 4.01 -2.24
N TYR A 114 7.68 4.00 -2.47
CA TYR A 114 6.69 4.44 -1.49
C TYR A 114 6.86 3.71 -0.14
N ILE A 115 7.06 2.40 -0.17
CA ILE A 115 7.29 1.60 1.04
C ILE A 115 8.56 2.07 1.77
N HIS A 116 9.64 2.38 1.04
CA HIS A 116 10.87 2.91 1.66
C HIS A 116 10.64 4.28 2.30
N VAL A 117 10.00 5.21 1.59
CA VAL A 117 9.72 6.56 2.08
C VAL A 117 8.81 6.52 3.31
N ARG A 118 7.73 5.72 3.27
CA ARG A 118 6.74 5.65 4.37
C ARG A 118 7.31 5.05 5.65
N ASN A 119 8.21 4.07 5.52
CA ASN A 119 8.74 3.34 6.65
C ASN A 119 10.09 3.87 7.13
N PHE A 120 10.74 4.77 6.36
CA PHE A 120 12.03 5.35 6.69
C PHE A 120 12.14 5.77 8.17
N GLY A 121 13.09 5.16 8.88
CA GLY A 121 13.37 5.45 10.30
C GLY A 121 12.47 4.70 11.30
N LYS A 122 11.50 3.92 10.82
CA LYS A 122 10.59 3.09 11.65
C LYS A 122 10.88 1.60 11.56
N GLU A 123 11.79 1.18 10.67
CA GLU A 123 11.99 -0.23 10.36
C GLU A 123 13.18 -0.91 11.06
N GLY A 124 13.01 -2.18 11.40
CA GLY A 124 14.12 -3.06 11.80
C GLY A 124 14.94 -3.54 10.59
N LYS A 125 16.18 -3.96 10.85
CA LYS A 125 17.19 -4.37 9.82
C LYS A 125 16.69 -5.39 8.77
N SER A 126 15.62 -6.15 9.04
CA SER A 126 15.13 -7.20 8.15
C SER A 126 13.84 -6.87 7.37
N PHE A 127 13.25 -5.68 7.58
CA PHE A 127 11.93 -5.34 7.02
C PHE A 127 11.90 -5.38 5.49
N PHE A 128 12.73 -4.59 4.81
CA PHE A 128 12.78 -4.56 3.35
C PHE A 128 13.17 -5.90 2.74
N ARG A 129 14.05 -6.64 3.43
CA ARG A 129 14.43 -8.00 3.01
C ARG A 129 13.22 -8.93 2.97
N LYS A 130 12.30 -8.83 3.95
CA LYS A 130 11.05 -9.61 3.97
C LYS A 130 10.12 -9.18 2.83
N ILE A 131 10.00 -7.89 2.57
CA ILE A 131 9.18 -7.37 1.46
C ILE A 131 9.67 -7.88 0.11
N ILE A 132 10.98 -7.83 -0.14
CA ILE A 132 11.58 -8.38 -1.36
C ILE A 132 11.29 -9.89 -1.49
N LYS A 133 11.40 -10.65 -0.40
CA LYS A 133 11.07 -12.09 -0.42
C LYS A 133 9.61 -12.34 -0.76
N LEU A 134 8.69 -11.61 -0.15
CA LEU A 134 7.25 -11.73 -0.41
C LEU A 134 6.93 -11.42 -1.87
N PHE A 135 7.50 -10.35 -2.42
CA PHE A 135 7.33 -10.01 -3.83
C PHE A 135 7.82 -11.12 -4.77
N ILE A 136 9.00 -11.68 -4.49
CA ILE A 136 9.54 -12.78 -5.29
C ILE A 136 8.69 -14.05 -5.16
N GLN A 137 8.13 -14.31 -3.97
CA GLN A 137 7.20 -15.41 -3.77
C GLN A 137 5.92 -15.22 -4.59
N GLU A 138 5.36 -14.00 -4.59
CA GLU A 138 4.17 -13.62 -5.35
C GLU A 138 4.39 -13.82 -6.86
N ILE A 139 5.50 -13.30 -7.41
CA ILE A 139 5.86 -13.51 -8.82
C ILE A 139 5.99 -15.00 -9.17
N ASN A 140 6.52 -15.80 -8.26
CA ASN A 140 6.67 -17.24 -8.46
C ASN A 140 5.35 -18.02 -8.30
N GLY A 141 4.20 -17.36 -8.12
CA GLY A 141 2.92 -18.01 -7.84
C GLY A 141 2.86 -18.70 -6.47
N LYS A 142 3.82 -18.39 -5.58
CA LYS A 142 3.94 -18.91 -4.21
C LYS A 142 3.57 -17.85 -3.17
N GLY A 143 2.81 -16.84 -3.59
CA GLY A 143 2.31 -15.81 -2.69
C GLY A 143 1.43 -16.43 -1.60
N PRO A 144 1.44 -15.89 -0.37
CA PRO A 144 0.49 -16.32 0.64
C PRO A 144 -0.94 -16.11 0.12
N LEU A 145 -1.74 -17.18 0.08
CA LEU A 145 -3.18 -17.09 -0.12
C LEU A 145 -3.76 -16.40 1.12
N TRP A 146 -4.07 -15.11 1.01
CA TRP A 146 -4.72 -14.37 2.08
C TRP A 146 -6.20 -14.81 2.16
N LYS A 147 -6.57 -15.48 3.25
CA LYS A 147 -7.98 -15.65 3.62
C LYS A 147 -8.45 -14.32 4.22
N VAL A 148 -9.31 -13.60 3.50
CA VAL A 148 -9.99 -12.41 4.04
C VAL A 148 -11.03 -12.89 5.05
N LYS A 149 -10.91 -12.46 6.32
CA LYS A 149 -11.97 -12.59 7.31
C LYS A 149 -12.68 -11.24 7.42
N ILE A 150 -13.98 -11.23 7.12
CA ILE A 150 -14.81 -10.03 7.18
C ILE A 150 -15.52 -10.01 8.54
N PHE A 151 -15.47 -8.87 9.23
CA PHE A 151 -16.13 -8.64 10.52
C PHE A 151 -17.23 -7.60 10.35
N ILE A 152 -18.49 -8.01 10.47
CA ILE A 152 -19.65 -7.11 10.36
C ILE A 152 -20.49 -7.32 11.63
N ALA A 153 -20.81 -6.21 12.29
CA ALA A 153 -21.73 -6.16 13.44
C ALA A 153 -21.43 -7.19 14.55
N GLY A 154 -20.15 -7.41 14.89
CA GLY A 154 -19.77 -8.32 15.97
C GLY A 154 -19.56 -9.78 15.55
N VAL A 155 -19.77 -10.12 14.27
CA VAL A 155 -19.68 -11.49 13.77
C VAL A 155 -18.53 -11.65 12.79
N TRP A 156 -17.68 -12.65 13.02
CA TRP A 156 -16.70 -13.14 12.04
C TRP A 156 -17.45 -14.00 11.02
N LEU A 157 -17.56 -13.51 9.78
CA LEU A 157 -18.24 -14.25 8.73
C LEU A 157 -17.32 -15.37 8.22
N GLU A 158 -17.53 -16.58 8.74
CA GLU A 158 -16.87 -17.81 8.28
C GLU A 158 -17.76 -18.65 7.32
N VAL A 159 -18.99 -18.20 7.04
CA VAL A 159 -20.03 -18.94 6.30
C VAL A 159 -20.58 -18.15 5.11
N ILE A 160 -20.96 -18.87 4.04
CA ILE A 160 -21.15 -18.38 2.67
C ILE A 160 -22.54 -17.72 2.43
N GLU A 161 -23.54 -17.91 3.31
CA GLU A 161 -24.91 -17.37 3.15
C GLU A 161 -25.70 -17.25 4.47
N PHE A 162 -26.50 -16.19 4.64
CA PHE A 162 -27.32 -15.87 5.83
C PHE A 162 -28.68 -15.24 5.45
N GLU A 163 -29.77 -15.60 6.14
CA GLU A 163 -31.09 -14.97 5.99
C GLU A 163 -31.29 -13.86 7.03
N ILE A 164 -31.51 -12.62 6.57
CA ILE A 164 -31.68 -11.42 7.42
C ILE A 164 -33.14 -11.27 7.86
N PHE A 165 -34.07 -11.49 6.93
CA PHE A 165 -35.52 -11.44 7.13
C PHE A 165 -36.17 -12.51 6.27
N LYS A 166 -37.45 -12.82 6.53
CA LYS A 166 -38.24 -13.70 5.67
C LYS A 166 -38.15 -13.17 4.23
N ASN A 167 -37.47 -13.92 3.36
CA ASN A 167 -37.19 -13.61 1.94
C ASN A 167 -36.02 -12.64 1.64
N VAL A 168 -35.19 -12.24 2.61
CA VAL A 168 -33.98 -11.44 2.36
C VAL A 168 -32.75 -12.20 2.84
N ARG A 169 -31.89 -12.60 1.90
CA ARG A 169 -30.64 -13.35 2.19
C ARG A 169 -29.42 -12.56 1.74
N LEU A 170 -28.42 -12.50 2.60
CA LEU A 170 -27.06 -12.04 2.31
C LEU A 170 -26.19 -13.27 2.05
N ARG A 171 -25.65 -13.38 0.84
CA ARG A 171 -24.70 -14.43 0.50
C ARG A 171 -23.46 -13.86 -0.16
N LYS A 172 -22.41 -14.68 -0.21
CA LYS A 172 -21.25 -14.41 -1.04
C LYS A 172 -21.71 -14.20 -2.48
N ILE A 173 -21.18 -13.15 -3.10
CA ILE A 173 -21.42 -12.84 -4.50
C ILE A 173 -20.88 -13.98 -5.35
N ASN A 174 -21.73 -14.54 -6.21
CA ASN A 174 -21.40 -15.57 -7.19
C ASN A 174 -21.35 -14.95 -8.59
N HIS A 175 -20.66 -15.61 -9.52
CA HIS A 175 -20.56 -15.16 -10.93
C HIS A 175 -21.93 -14.93 -11.59
N SER A 176 -22.95 -15.69 -11.19
CA SER A 176 -24.32 -15.58 -11.69
C SER A 176 -25.10 -14.36 -11.19
N ASP A 177 -24.55 -13.59 -10.25
CA ASP A 177 -25.25 -12.45 -9.62
C ASP A 177 -25.13 -11.17 -10.43
N PHE A 178 -24.35 -11.23 -11.50
CA PHE A 178 -24.12 -10.15 -12.42
C PHE A 178 -24.70 -10.55 -13.77
N GLU A 179 -25.59 -9.72 -14.33
CA GLU A 179 -25.96 -9.82 -15.73
C GLU A 179 -24.91 -9.07 -16.56
N PHE A 180 -23.91 -9.82 -17.03
CA PHE A 180 -22.97 -9.31 -18.02
C PHE A 180 -23.57 -9.50 -19.41
N ARG A 181 -23.37 -8.53 -20.30
CA ARG A 181 -23.81 -8.69 -21.70
C ARG A 181 -22.97 -9.70 -22.46
N ASP A 182 -21.69 -9.84 -22.09
CA ASP A 182 -20.76 -10.81 -22.65
C ASP A 182 -19.57 -11.11 -21.71
N ASP A 183 -18.81 -12.15 -22.04
CA ASP A 183 -17.67 -12.65 -21.25
C ASP A 183 -16.50 -11.64 -21.15
N LYS A 184 -16.47 -10.60 -22.00
CA LYS A 184 -15.42 -9.56 -21.93
C LYS A 184 -15.70 -8.55 -20.82
N GLU A 185 -16.96 -8.27 -20.54
CA GLU A 185 -17.36 -7.37 -19.46
C GLU A 185 -16.95 -7.95 -18.08
N LEU A 186 -16.96 -9.28 -17.93
CA LEU A 186 -16.50 -9.98 -16.71
C LEU A 186 -15.03 -9.70 -16.38
N ASP A 187 -14.16 -9.69 -17.38
CA ASP A 187 -12.70 -9.52 -17.21
C ASP A 187 -12.32 -8.08 -16.83
N ASP A 188 -13.12 -7.09 -17.23
CA ASP A 188 -12.88 -5.67 -16.92
C ASP A 188 -13.24 -5.31 -15.47
N TYR A 189 -14.18 -6.03 -14.84
CA TYR A 189 -14.60 -5.76 -13.45
C TYR A 189 -13.82 -6.56 -12.40
N PHE A 190 -13.15 -7.65 -12.79
CA PHE A 190 -12.53 -8.58 -11.85
C PHE A 190 -11.00 -8.70 -11.97
N TRP A 191 -10.25 -7.66 -12.37
CA TRP A 191 -8.82 -7.60 -12.05
C TRP A 191 -8.14 -6.22 -12.20
N PRO A 192 -7.31 -5.71 -11.24
CA PRO A 192 -7.07 -6.16 -9.87
C PRO A 192 -7.61 -5.20 -8.77
N PRO A 193 -7.66 -5.68 -7.51
CA PRO A 193 -8.56 -5.19 -6.46
C PRO A 193 -7.90 -4.11 -5.58
N TYR A 194 -8.06 -2.84 -5.94
CA TYR A 194 -7.96 -1.74 -4.98
C TYR A 194 -8.87 -0.60 -5.41
N GLN A 195 -10.02 -0.46 -4.77
CA GLN A 195 -10.57 0.86 -4.47
C GLN A 195 -10.74 0.94 -2.95
N PHE A 196 -9.94 1.82 -2.35
CA PHE A 196 -10.31 2.41 -1.07
C PHE A 196 -11.60 3.20 -1.32
N LEU A 197 -12.69 2.78 -0.67
CA LEU A 197 -13.82 3.66 -0.42
C LEU A 197 -13.73 4.10 1.04
N ILE A 198 -13.89 5.41 1.22
CA ILE A 198 -13.79 6.18 2.48
C ILE A 198 -14.70 5.57 3.54
#